data_AF-A0A6P0RQ99-F1
#
_entry.id   AF-A0A6P0RQ99-F1
#
_cell.length_a   1.000
_cell.length_b   1.000
_cell.length_c   1.000
_cell.angle_alpha   90.00
_cell.angle_beta   90.00
_cell.angle_gamma   90.00
#
_symmetry.space_group_name_H-M   'P 1'
#
loop_
_entity.id
_entity.type
_entity.pdbx_description
1 polymer ?
#
loop_
_entity_poly.entity_id
_entity_poly.type
_entity_poly.pdbx_seq_one_letter_code
_entity_poly.pdbx_strand_id
1 'polypeptide(L)' 'MRTQQEIIKQGYQALVDYLGVVDAIRFIQYFSPGQGDYTKERHQWLNNKSLEDILVEMKQHRESNLNQYEEIIE' A
#
# COMPACT_ATOMS: atom_id res chain seq x y z
N MET A 1 24.05 -13.53 10.21
CA MET A 1 22.84 -14.28 9.79
C MET A 1 21.77 -13.25 9.52
N ARG A 2 20.98 -13.37 8.45
CA ARG A 2 19.95 -12.37 8.13
C ARG A 2 18.76 -12.49 9.08
N THR A 3 18.15 -11.38 9.46
CA THR A 3 16.89 -11.36 10.23
C THR A 3 15.71 -11.70 9.34
N GLN A 4 14.57 -12.07 9.94
CA GLN A 4 13.34 -12.31 9.19
C GLN A 4 12.92 -11.07 8.40
N GLN A 5 13.03 -9.88 9.00
CA GLN A 5 12.69 -8.60 8.34
C GLN A 5 13.59 -8.33 7.13
N GLU A 6 14.90 -8.61 7.23
CA GLU A 6 15.81 -8.46 6.09
C GLU A 6 15.46 -9.40 4.93
N ILE A 7 15.02 -10.62 5.24
CA ILE A 7 14.58 -11.59 4.22
C ILE A 7 13.29 -11.12 3.55
N ILE A 8 12.30 -10.65 4.33
CA ILE A 8 11.02 -10.15 3.80
C ILE A 8 11.28 -8.93 2.91
N LYS A 9 12.09 -7.97 3.38
CA LYS A 9 12.43 -6.77 2.60
C LYS A 9 13.09 -7.12 1.26
N GLN A 10 14.05 -8.05 1.27
CA GLN A 10 14.69 -8.50 0.02
C GLN A 10 13.72 -9.23 -0.91
N GLY A 11 12.83 -10.07 -0.37
CA GLY A 11 11.83 -10.78 -1.17
C GLY A 11 10.84 -9.82 -1.84
N TYR A 12 10.35 -8.82 -1.11
CA TYR A 12 9.48 -7.79 -1.66
C TYR A 12 10.19 -6.98 -2.76
N GLN A 13 11.43 -6.53 -2.53
CA GLN A 13 12.19 -5.79 -3.54
C GLN A 13 12.36 -6.61 -4.83
N ALA A 14 12.70 -7.89 -4.71
CA ALA A 14 12.84 -8.78 -5.87
C ALA A 14 11.53 -8.93 -6.67
N LEU A 15 10.38 -9.00 -5.98
CA LEU A 15 9.07 -9.04 -6.64
C LEU A 15 8.77 -7.72 -7.36
N VAL A 16 9.03 -6.57 -6.72
CA VAL A 16 8.82 -5.25 -7.30
C VAL A 16 9.71 -5.03 -8.52
N ASP A 17 10.99 -5.39 -8.45
CA ASP A 17 11.93 -5.22 -9.54
C ASP A 17 11.54 -6.04 -10.78
N TYR A 18 10.93 -7.21 -10.58
CA TYR A 18 10.57 -8.11 -11.67
C TYR A 18 9.16 -7.90 -12.23
N LEU A 19 8.16 -7.73 -11.35
CA LEU A 19 6.75 -7.64 -11.72
C LEU A 19 6.24 -6.20 -11.82
N GLY A 20 6.95 -5.25 -11.21
CA GLY A 20 6.41 -3.94 -10.90
C GLY A 20 5.51 -3.97 -9.64
N VAL A 21 5.36 -2.81 -9.02
CA VAL A 21 4.68 -2.67 -7.71
C VAL A 21 3.26 -3.24 -7.71
N VAL A 22 2.49 -2.97 -8.76
CA VAL A 22 1.07 -3.39 -8.83
C VAL A 22 0.94 -4.91 -8.83
N ASP A 23 1.72 -5.60 -9.66
CA ASP A 23 1.61 -7.04 -9.79
C ASP A 23 2.33 -7.78 -8.65
N ALA A 24 3.37 -7.18 -8.05
CA ALA A 24 3.97 -7.67 -6.80
C ALA A 24 2.95 -7.68 -5.64
N ILE A 25 2.18 -6.60 -5.44
CA ILE A 25 1.14 -6.54 -4.40
C ILE A 25 0.06 -7.61 -4.63
N ARG A 26 -0.43 -7.74 -5.88
CA ARG A 26 -1.42 -8.76 -6.24
C ARG A 26 -0.92 -10.18 -5.98
N PHE A 27 0.34 -10.46 -6.33
CA PHE A 27 0.97 -11.74 -6.05
C PHE A 27 0.95 -12.06 -4.55
N ILE A 28 1.35 -11.11 -3.70
CA ILE A 28 1.36 -11.28 -2.25
C ILE A 28 -0.07 -11.53 -1.71
N GLN A 29 -1.04 -10.73 -2.15
CA GLN A 29 -2.45 -10.84 -1.72
C GLN A 29 -3.10 -12.17 -2.12
N TYR A 30 -2.63 -12.81 -3.19
CA TYR A 30 -3.13 -14.14 -3.59
C TYR A 30 -2.81 -15.22 -2.54
N PHE A 31 -1.60 -15.17 -1.96
CA PHE A 31 -1.18 -16.14 -0.94
C PHE A 31 -1.60 -15.75 0.48
N SER A 32 -1.79 -14.45 0.72
CA SER A 32 -2.20 -13.90 2.00
C SER A 32 -3.38 -12.96 1.78
N PRO A 33 -4.60 -13.50 1.60
CA PRO A 33 -5.79 -12.66 1.50
C PRO A 33 -5.92 -11.84 2.78
N GLY A 34 -5.89 -10.52 2.65
CA GLY A 34 -6.03 -9.61 3.77
C GLY A 34 -7.34 -9.84 4.53
N GLN A 35 -7.41 -9.32 5.75
CA GLN A 35 -8.63 -9.35 6.56
C GLN A 35 -9.30 -7.97 6.53
N GLY A 36 -10.62 -7.94 6.72
CA GLY A 36 -11.41 -6.71 6.76
C GLY A 36 -12.56 -6.72 5.76
N ASP A 37 -13.48 -5.77 5.96
CA ASP A 37 -14.58 -5.52 5.04
C ASP A 37 -14.43 -4.10 4.52
N TYR A 38 -13.56 -3.94 3.51
CA TYR A 38 -13.28 -2.63 2.92
C TYR A 38 -14.55 -1.91 2.45
N THR A 39 -15.59 -2.66 2.04
CA THR A 39 -16.87 -2.07 1.65
C THR A 39 -17.52 -1.36 2.84
N LYS A 40 -17.59 -2.01 4.01
CA LYS A 40 -18.12 -1.38 5.23
C LYS A 40 -17.19 -0.29 5.77
N GLU A 41 -15.90 -0.55 5.86
CA GLU A 41 -14.90 0.35 6.43
C GLU A 41 -14.81 1.66 5.63
N ARG A 42 -14.84 1.58 4.29
CA ARG A 42 -14.82 2.76 3.42
C ARG A 42 -15.94 3.75 3.76
N HIS A 43 -17.12 3.27 4.13
CA HIS A 43 -18.25 4.15 4.44
C HIS A 43 -18.06 4.96 5.73
N GLN A 44 -17.20 4.52 6.66
CA GLN A 44 -16.98 5.21 7.92
C GLN A 44 -16.26 6.55 7.75
N TRP A 45 -15.35 6.65 6.77
CA TRP A 45 -14.54 7.84 6.54
C TRP A 45 -14.85 8.54 5.20
N LEU A 46 -15.10 7.79 4.12
CA LEU A 46 -15.27 8.39 2.79
C LEU A 46 -16.58 9.16 2.66
N ASN A 47 -17.66 8.71 3.31
CA ASN A 47 -18.96 9.38 3.24
C ASN A 47 -18.94 10.79 3.86
N ASN A 48 -18.00 11.04 4.76
CA ASN A 48 -17.84 12.34 5.43
C ASN A 48 -16.90 13.29 4.67
N LYS A 49 -16.44 12.90 3.47
CA LYS A 49 -15.40 13.60 2.73
C LYS A 49 -15.98 14.22 1.47
N SER A 50 -15.83 15.53 1.31
CA SER A 50 -16.23 16.21 0.07
C SER A 50 -15.22 15.95 -1.04
N LEU A 51 -15.64 16.18 -2.29
CA LEU A 51 -14.72 16.12 -3.43
C LEU A 51 -13.60 17.15 -3.30
N GLU A 52 -13.94 18.34 -2.81
CA GLU A 52 -12.99 19.42 -2.52
C GLU A 52 -11.91 18.97 -1.54
N ASP A 53 -12.29 18.30 -0.44
CA ASP A 53 -11.34 17.77 0.54
C ASP A 53 -10.39 16.75 -0.09
N ILE A 54 -10.90 15.88 -0.97
CA ILE A 54 -10.09 14.89 -1.69
C ILE A 54 -9.08 15.59 -2.61
N LEU A 55 -9.53 16.59 -3.37
CA LEU A 55 -8.66 17.32 -4.30
C LEU A 55 -7.55 18.10 -3.59
N VAL A 56 -7.83 18.65 -2.40
CA VAL A 56 -6.82 19.32 -1.57
C VAL A 56 -5.77 18.33 -1.09
N GLU A 57 -6.18 17.17 -0.55
CA GLU A 57 -5.25 16.13 -0.09
C GLU A 57 -4.40 15.57 -1.20
N MET A 58 -4.95 15.31 -2.39
CA MET A 58 -4.19 14.83 -3.53
C MET A 58 -3.05 15.78 -3.93
N LYS A 59 -3.30 17.10 -3.86
CA LYS A 59 -2.26 18.10 -4.14
C LYS A 59 -1.16 18.07 -3.07
N GLN A 60 -1.54 17.99 -1.80
CA GLN A 60 -0.60 17.89 -0.68
C GLN A 60 0.27 16.62 -0.76
N HIS A 61 -0.34 15.47 -1.09
CA HIS A 61 0.37 14.20 -1.18
C HIS A 61 1.37 14.13 -2.34
N ARG A 62 1.08 14.81 -3.46
CA ARG A 62 2.00 14.89 -4.60
C ARG A 62 3.31 15.61 -4.25
N GLU A 63 3.28 16.51 -3.29
CA GLU A 63 4.47 17.25 -2.81
C GLU A 63 5.33 16.42 -1.82
N SER A 64 4.78 15.34 -1.25
CA SER A 64 5.41 14.48 -0.22
C SER A 64 6.01 13.16 -0.76
N ASN A 65 6.10 13.00 -2.08
CA ASN A 65 6.17 11.71 -2.77
C ASN A 65 7.57 11.01 -2.77
N LEU A 66 8.16 10.73 -1.61
CA LEU A 66 9.44 10.01 -1.56
C LEU A 66 9.38 8.58 -1.02
N ASN A 67 8.33 8.12 -0.32
CA ASN A 67 8.36 6.81 0.37
C ASN A 67 7.04 6.00 0.37
N GLN A 68 6.13 6.19 -0.60
CA GLN A 68 4.75 5.65 -0.56
C GLN A 68 4.62 4.10 -0.48
N TYR A 69 5.70 3.34 -0.69
CA TYR A 69 5.65 1.87 -0.78
C TYR A 69 6.50 1.14 0.28
N GLU A 70 7.19 1.86 1.17
CA GLU A 70 7.97 1.22 2.25
C GLU A 70 7.07 0.69 3.39
N GLU A 71 5.87 1.26 3.57
CA GLU A 71 4.91 0.87 4.62
C GLU A 71 4.27 -0.52 4.42
N ILE A 72 4.47 -1.16 3.26
CA ILE A 72 3.85 -2.46 2.94
C ILE A 72 4.57 -3.61 3.67
N ILE A 73 5.78 -3.39 4.19
CA ILE A 73 6.65 -4.44 4.74
C ILE A 73 6.84 -4.36 6.28
N GLU A 74 6.21 -3.39 6.96
CA GLU A 74 6.24 -3.31 8.43
C GLU A 74 5.27 -4.28 9.13
#